data_AF-A0A0R1TDM3-F1
#
_entry.id   AF-A0A0R1TDM3-F1
#
_cell.length_a   1.000
_cell.length_b   1.000
_cell.length_c   1.000
_cell.angle_alpha   90.00
_cell.angle_beta   90.00
_cell.angle_gamma   90.00
#
_symmetry.space_group_name_H-M   'P 1'
#
loop_
_entity.id
_entity.type
_entity.pdbx_description
1 polymer ?
#
loop_
_entity_poly.entity_id
_entity_poly.type
_entity_poly.pdbx_seq_one_letter_code
_entity_poly.pdbx_strand_id
1 'polypeptide(L)'
;MTTDEFIFNCKSAIFLSVKKTFLAEPQDLSLVWLSKDLQNRKATFANTVEKEDDRYWEVTYNGDKDEYYVDTYIKFSNTCVSGEQVDFLMKIYRRKEVDWIKFKTRPITEEEREERPWVDEQYGFDCPVPDLGQKVLVTDGQWVGVDEWDDFAGIVGLLDFNGYASDYNDLWWAPIPDLPKTEGK
;
A
#
# COMPACT_ATOMS: atom_id res chain seq x y z
N MET A 1 32.52 -16.00 -13.27
CA MET A 1 32.19 -14.57 -13.27
C MET A 1 32.36 -14.01 -11.86
N THR A 2 33.25 -13.04 -11.67
CA THR A 2 33.39 -12.27 -10.42
C THR A 2 32.21 -11.31 -10.24
N THR A 3 32.12 -10.61 -9.11
CA THR A 3 31.08 -9.58 -8.91
C THR A 3 31.31 -8.38 -9.84
N ASP A 4 32.56 -7.92 -9.97
CA ASP A 4 32.89 -6.79 -10.84
C ASP A 4 32.65 -7.09 -12.32
N GLU A 5 32.99 -8.30 -12.77
CA GLU A 5 32.66 -8.76 -14.13
C GLU A 5 31.15 -8.76 -14.36
N PHE A 6 30.37 -9.22 -13.38
CA PHE A 6 28.91 -9.21 -13.49
C PHE A 6 28.34 -7.80 -13.54
N ILE A 7 28.81 -6.89 -12.67
CA ILE A 7 28.39 -5.49 -12.68
C ILE A 7 28.70 -4.84 -14.03
N PHE A 8 29.89 -5.09 -14.58
CA PHE A 8 30.28 -4.59 -15.89
C PHE A 8 29.35 -5.15 -16.99
N ASN A 9 29.10 -6.45 -16.99
CA ASN A 9 28.20 -7.10 -17.95
C ASN A 9 26.77 -6.53 -17.86
N CYS A 10 26.27 -6.25 -16.65
CA CYS A 10 24.96 -5.61 -16.48
C CYS A 10 24.90 -4.23 -17.13
N LYS A 11 25.92 -3.40 -16.91
CA LYS A 11 26.00 -2.07 -17.53
C LYS A 11 26.03 -2.19 -19.07
N SER A 12 26.74 -3.17 -19.60
CA SER A 12 26.72 -3.47 -21.04
C SER A 12 25.33 -3.93 -21.52
N ALA A 13 24.65 -4.81 -20.78
CA ALA A 13 23.31 -5.29 -21.13
C ALA A 13 22.28 -4.14 -21.16
N ILE A 14 22.35 -3.23 -20.20
CA ILE A 14 21.54 -2.00 -20.18
C ILE A 14 21.82 -1.15 -21.40
N PHE A 15 23.09 -0.84 -21.66
CA PHE A 15 23.49 -0.05 -22.83
C PHE A 15 22.99 -0.63 -24.15
N LEU A 16 22.95 -1.96 -24.27
CA LEU A 16 22.42 -2.65 -25.46
C LEU A 16 20.88 -2.63 -25.53
N SER A 17 20.17 -2.57 -24.40
CA SER A 17 18.71 -2.61 -24.35
C SER A 17 18.06 -1.23 -24.55
N VAL A 18 18.66 -0.17 -24.01
CA VAL A 18 18.17 1.20 -24.22
C VAL A 18 18.65 1.65 -25.60
N LYS A 19 17.75 1.69 -26.59
CA LYS A 19 18.06 2.26 -27.92
C LYS A 19 18.80 3.59 -27.73
N LYS A 20 19.85 3.83 -28.55
CA LYS A 20 20.86 4.94 -28.59
C LYS A 20 20.40 6.39 -28.32
N THR A 21 19.15 6.63 -27.93
CA THR A 21 18.52 7.92 -27.69
C THR A 21 18.57 8.40 -26.24
N PHE A 22 18.93 7.54 -25.26
CA PHE A 22 19.11 7.95 -23.86
C PHE A 22 20.53 7.60 -23.41
N LEU A 23 21.35 8.63 -23.21
CA LEU A 23 22.78 8.58 -22.98
C LEU A 23 23.09 8.35 -21.49
N ALA A 24 22.85 7.13 -21.01
CA ALA A 24 23.58 6.66 -19.83
C ALA A 24 24.80 5.87 -20.34
N GLU A 25 25.99 6.46 -20.29
CA GLU A 25 27.21 5.69 -20.45
C GLU A 25 27.31 4.68 -19.29
N PRO A 26 27.99 3.53 -19.43
CA PRO A 26 28.16 2.57 -18.33
C PRO A 26 28.65 3.20 -17.00
N GLN A 27 29.39 4.31 -17.07
CA GLN A 27 29.87 5.07 -15.92
C GLN A 27 28.76 5.86 -15.18
N ASP A 28 27.67 6.19 -15.86
CA ASP A 28 26.53 6.95 -15.35
C ASP A 28 25.49 6.08 -14.63
N LEU A 29 25.82 4.80 -14.45
CA LEU A 29 25.00 3.81 -13.76
C LEU A 29 25.60 3.48 -12.39
N SER A 30 24.84 3.77 -11.34
CA SER A 30 25.18 3.38 -9.96
C SER A 30 24.50 2.07 -9.59
N LEU A 31 25.27 1.13 -9.04
CA LEU A 31 24.71 -0.09 -8.45
C LEU A 31 23.94 0.28 -7.18
N VAL A 32 22.65 -0.08 -7.13
CA VAL A 32 21.76 0.14 -5.99
C VAL A 32 21.67 -1.13 -5.14
N TRP A 33 21.49 -2.27 -5.81
CA TRP A 33 21.33 -3.55 -5.14
C TRP A 33 21.83 -4.69 -6.02
N LEU A 34 22.28 -5.77 -5.38
CA LEU A 34 22.72 -6.99 -6.04
C LEU A 34 22.35 -8.20 -5.19
N SER A 35 21.89 -9.26 -5.87
CA SER A 35 21.77 -10.60 -5.30
C SER A 35 22.38 -11.65 -6.22
N LYS A 36 22.73 -12.78 -5.59
CA LYS A 36 23.23 -13.97 -6.25
C LYS A 36 22.50 -15.17 -5.66
N ASP A 37 21.93 -16.00 -6.52
CA ASP A 37 21.36 -17.29 -6.15
C ASP A 37 21.82 -18.35 -7.14
N LEU A 38 22.58 -19.33 -6.65
CA LEU A 38 23.25 -20.37 -7.46
C LEU A 38 24.00 -19.76 -8.66
N GLN A 39 23.59 -20.11 -9.89
CA GLN A 39 24.17 -19.61 -11.14
C GLN A 39 23.53 -18.29 -11.60
N ASN A 40 22.42 -17.88 -11.00
CA ASN A 40 21.67 -16.69 -11.38
C ASN A 40 22.12 -15.48 -10.56
N ARG A 41 22.01 -14.31 -11.17
CA ARG A 41 22.31 -13.04 -10.51
C ARG A 41 21.32 -11.98 -10.92
N LYS A 42 21.05 -11.06 -10.01
CA LYS A 42 20.19 -9.91 -10.26
C LYS A 42 20.82 -8.65 -9.69
N ALA A 43 20.78 -7.57 -10.44
CA ALA A 43 21.27 -6.27 -9.97
C ALA A 43 20.37 -5.14 -10.45
N THR A 44 20.21 -4.13 -9.61
CA THR A 44 19.46 -2.90 -9.90
C THR A 44 20.41 -1.73 -10.00
N PHE A 45 20.24 -0.92 -11.05
CA PHE A 45 21.05 0.25 -11.33
C PHE A 45 20.17 1.50 -11.40
N ALA A 46 20.64 2.59 -10.80
CA ALA A 46 20.02 3.90 -10.95
C ALA A 46 20.81 4.74 -11.96
N ASN A 47 20.09 5.55 -12.73
CA ASN A 47 20.71 6.66 -13.45
C ASN A 47 21.26 7.69 -12.45
N THR A 48 22.52 8.09 -12.60
CA THR A 48 23.10 9.19 -11.79
C THR A 48 23.09 10.54 -12.50
N VAL A 49 22.68 10.61 -13.76
CA VAL A 49 22.61 11.87 -14.50
C VAL A 49 21.35 12.63 -14.05
N GLU A 50 21.52 13.62 -13.18
CA GLU A 50 20.41 14.44 -12.61
C GLU A 50 19.48 15.09 -13.65
N LYS A 51 19.90 15.17 -14.91
CA LYS A 51 19.15 15.81 -16.00
C LYS A 51 18.28 14.84 -16.81
N GLU A 52 18.43 13.54 -16.62
CA GLU A 52 17.70 12.52 -17.37
C GLU A 52 16.91 11.69 -16.36
N ASP A 53 15.58 11.63 -16.56
CA ASP A 53 14.53 10.90 -15.80
C ASP A 53 14.99 9.96 -14.66
N ASP A 54 14.22 9.89 -13.57
CA ASP A 54 14.40 8.97 -12.42
C ASP A 54 14.29 7.48 -12.79
N ARG A 55 15.10 7.00 -13.75
CA ARG A 55 15.05 5.66 -14.32
C ARG A 55 15.93 4.71 -13.54
N TYR A 56 15.41 3.50 -13.42
CA TYR A 56 16.10 2.36 -12.84
C TYR A 56 16.08 1.23 -13.84
N TRP A 57 17.15 0.44 -13.83
CA TRP A 57 17.23 -0.79 -14.60
C TRP A 57 17.44 -1.97 -13.67
N GLU A 58 16.71 -3.04 -13.88
CA GLU A 58 16.99 -4.33 -13.26
C GLU A 58 17.57 -5.26 -14.33
N VAL A 59 18.70 -5.89 -14.03
CA VAL A 59 19.32 -6.88 -14.89
C VAL A 59 19.30 -8.22 -14.19
N THR A 60 18.67 -9.20 -14.82
CA THR A 60 18.69 -10.60 -14.39
C THR A 60 19.57 -11.41 -15.33
N TYR A 61 20.60 -12.05 -14.81
CA TYR A 61 21.42 -13.02 -15.53
C TYR A 61 21.00 -14.45 -15.19
N ASN A 62 20.59 -15.19 -16.23
CA ASN A 62 20.31 -16.61 -16.15
C ASN A 62 21.60 -17.39 -16.48
N GLY A 63 22.23 -17.98 -15.47
CA GLY A 63 23.50 -18.69 -15.63
C GLY A 63 23.37 -20.05 -16.34
N ASP A 64 22.20 -20.68 -16.29
CA ASP A 64 21.97 -21.96 -16.97
C ASP A 64 21.87 -21.78 -18.50
N LYS A 65 21.38 -20.61 -18.95
CA LYS A 65 21.18 -20.29 -20.37
C LYS A 65 22.18 -19.28 -20.94
N ASP A 66 22.98 -18.66 -20.08
CA ASP A 66 23.86 -17.55 -20.43
C ASP A 66 23.13 -16.36 -21.09
N GLU A 67 22.02 -15.92 -20.48
CA GLU A 67 21.16 -14.86 -21.00
C GLU A 67 20.98 -13.72 -20.00
N TYR A 68 20.84 -12.50 -20.50
CA TYR A 68 20.54 -11.30 -19.71
C TYR A 68 19.14 -10.77 -20.05
N TYR A 69 18.37 -10.47 -19.03
CA TYR A 69 17.06 -9.84 -19.10
C TYR A 69 17.18 -8.46 -18.49
N VAL A 70 16.69 -7.42 -19.17
CA VAL A 70 16.79 -6.03 -18.73
C VAL A 70 15.41 -5.40 -18.64
N ASP A 71 14.97 -5.13 -17.42
CA ASP A 71 13.75 -4.40 -17.13
C ASP A 71 14.07 -2.92 -16.90
N THR A 72 13.16 -2.04 -17.33
CA THR A 72 13.29 -0.59 -17.17
C THR A 72 12.11 -0.04 -16.36
N TYR A 73 12.41 0.73 -15.33
CA TYR A 73 11.44 1.37 -14.44
C TYR A 73 11.65 2.89 -14.43
N ILE A 74 10.58 3.62 -14.13
CA ILE A 74 10.63 5.03 -13.75
C ILE A 74 10.17 5.12 -12.30
N LYS A 75 10.96 5.80 -11.46
CA LYS A 75 10.59 6.05 -10.07
C LYS A 75 9.38 6.97 -10.03
N PHE A 76 8.31 6.51 -9.41
CA PHE A 76 7.08 7.28 -9.31
C PHE A 76 7.08 8.25 -8.13
N SER A 77 7.55 7.83 -6.96
CA SER A 77 7.62 8.66 -5.75
C SER A 77 8.66 8.15 -4.75
N ASN A 78 8.92 8.95 -3.71
CA ASN A 78 9.68 8.55 -2.53
C ASN A 78 9.04 9.18 -1.29
N THR A 79 8.55 8.36 -0.38
CA THR A 79 7.86 8.81 0.83
C THR A 79 8.60 8.28 2.05
N CYS A 80 9.00 9.17 2.95
CA CYS A 80 9.55 8.77 4.24
C CYS A 80 8.41 8.33 5.15
N VAL A 81 8.51 7.12 5.70
CA VAL A 81 7.56 6.55 6.67
C VAL A 81 8.34 6.25 7.94
N SER A 82 7.80 6.63 9.10
CA SER A 82 8.47 6.38 10.38
C SER A 82 8.35 4.92 10.81
N GLY A 83 9.33 4.43 11.58
CA GLY A 83 9.25 3.09 12.19
C GLY A 83 8.02 2.94 13.09
N GLU A 84 7.59 4.01 13.76
CA GLU A 84 6.38 4.04 14.59
C GLU A 84 5.10 3.79 13.76
N GLN A 85 4.99 4.40 12.58
CA GLN A 85 3.86 4.16 11.67
C GLN A 85 3.83 2.70 11.19
N VAL A 86 5.00 2.12 10.91
CA VAL A 86 5.11 0.71 10.53
C VAL A 86 4.74 -0.20 11.70
N ASP A 87 5.26 0.05 12.90
CA ASP A 87 4.98 -0.74 14.10
C ASP A 87 3.49 -0.70 14.46
N PHE A 88 2.83 0.45 14.30
CA PHE A 88 1.39 0.60 14.48
C PHE A 88 0.61 -0.31 13.54
N LEU A 89 0.88 -0.24 12.23
CA LEU A 89 0.24 -1.14 11.26
C LEU A 89 0.54 -2.60 11.57
N MET A 90 1.78 -2.93 11.92
CA MET A 90 2.15 -4.30 12.25
C MET A 90 1.48 -4.80 13.54
N LYS A 91 1.13 -3.95 14.50
CA LYS A 91 0.32 -4.34 15.66
C LYS A 91 -1.10 -4.74 15.24
N ILE A 92 -1.71 -3.96 14.35
CA ILE A 92 -3.04 -4.27 13.78
C ILE A 92 -3.00 -5.61 13.01
N TYR A 93 -2.01 -5.80 12.14
CA TYR A 93 -1.94 -6.99 11.28
C TYR A 93 -1.40 -8.25 11.97
N ARG A 94 -0.53 -8.13 13.00
CA ARG A 94 0.14 -9.30 13.63
C ARG A 94 -0.47 -9.75 14.96
N ARG A 95 -1.29 -8.95 15.64
CA ARG A 95 -1.87 -9.34 16.95
C ARG A 95 -3.39 -9.39 16.92
N LYS A 96 -3.93 -10.40 17.61
CA LYS A 96 -5.35 -10.52 18.05
C LYS A 96 -5.76 -9.43 19.06
N GLU A 97 -5.12 -8.26 19.05
CA GLU A 97 -5.35 -7.18 20.03
C GLU A 97 -6.33 -6.12 19.53
N VAL A 98 -6.75 -6.19 18.27
CA VAL A 98 -7.85 -5.38 17.76
C VAL A 98 -9.12 -6.22 17.83
N ASP A 99 -10.02 -5.83 18.72
CA ASP A 99 -11.34 -6.42 18.84
C ASP A 99 -12.22 -5.92 17.69
N TRP A 100 -12.06 -6.55 16.53
CA TRP A 100 -12.83 -6.24 15.33
C TRP A 100 -14.32 -6.55 15.54
N ILE A 101 -15.16 -5.57 15.27
CA ILE A 101 -16.60 -5.67 15.32
C ILE A 101 -17.10 -5.81 13.89
N LYS A 102 -17.73 -6.95 13.58
CA LYS A 102 -18.35 -7.15 12.26
C LYS A 102 -19.59 -6.27 12.18
N PHE A 103 -19.68 -5.44 11.15
CA PHE A 103 -20.93 -4.74 10.86
C PHE A 103 -22.02 -5.77 10.53
N LYS A 104 -23.20 -5.53 11.07
CA LYS A 104 -24.40 -6.32 10.78
C LYS A 104 -25.54 -5.36 10.57
N THR A 105 -26.23 -5.50 9.45
CA THR A 105 -27.42 -4.71 9.18
C THR A 105 -28.69 -5.51 9.46
N ARG A 106 -29.77 -4.78 9.73
CA ARG A 106 -31.14 -5.30 9.88
C ARG A 106 -32.10 -4.35 9.19
N PRO A 107 -33.31 -4.77 8.82
CA PRO A 107 -34.34 -3.84 8.37
C PRO A 107 -34.63 -2.75 9.43
N ILE A 108 -34.93 -1.53 8.98
CA ILE A 108 -35.43 -0.49 9.90
C ILE A 108 -36.78 -0.88 10.48
N THR A 109 -37.03 -0.46 11.72
CA THR A 109 -38.34 -0.58 12.37
C THR A 109 -39.29 0.52 11.91
N GLU A 110 -40.59 0.36 12.19
CA GLU A 110 -41.59 1.39 11.84
C GLU A 110 -41.37 2.68 12.65
N GLU A 111 -40.98 2.57 13.91
CA GLU A 111 -40.64 3.72 14.77
C GLU A 111 -39.46 4.51 14.19
N GLU A 112 -38.37 3.83 13.81
CA GLU A 112 -37.21 4.48 13.17
C GLU A 112 -37.58 5.16 11.84
N ARG A 113 -38.51 4.55 11.07
CA ARG A 113 -39.05 5.14 9.84
C ARG A 113 -39.87 6.40 10.12
N GLU A 114 -40.70 6.38 11.16
CA GLU A 114 -41.53 7.52 11.58
C GLU A 114 -40.70 8.68 12.14
N GLU A 115 -39.58 8.40 12.80
CA GLU A 115 -38.65 9.42 13.28
C GLU A 115 -37.91 10.14 12.15
N ARG A 116 -37.62 9.43 11.05
CA ARG A 116 -36.84 9.94 9.92
C ARG A 116 -37.49 9.63 8.56
N PRO A 117 -38.71 10.13 8.30
CA PRO A 117 -39.49 9.77 7.11
C PRO A 117 -38.90 10.31 5.79
N TRP A 118 -37.90 11.22 5.87
CA TRP A 118 -37.18 11.76 4.71
C TRP A 118 -35.92 10.96 4.35
N VAL A 119 -35.59 9.92 5.11
CA VAL A 119 -34.44 9.04 4.85
C VAL A 119 -34.94 7.78 4.12
N ASP A 120 -34.42 7.54 2.92
CA ASP A 120 -34.78 6.37 2.08
C ASP A 120 -34.01 5.09 2.47
N GLU A 121 -33.21 5.13 3.53
CA GLU A 121 -32.39 4.00 3.99
C GLU A 121 -33.25 2.90 4.59
N GLN A 122 -33.08 1.67 4.11
CA GLN A 122 -33.97 0.55 4.44
C GLN A 122 -33.40 -0.35 5.54
N TYR A 123 -32.24 -0.01 6.08
CA TYR A 123 -31.56 -0.79 7.10
C TYR A 123 -31.03 0.07 8.24
N GLY A 124 -30.94 -0.54 9.42
CA GLY A 124 -30.17 -0.05 10.56
C GLY A 124 -29.11 -1.07 10.95
N PHE A 125 -28.36 -0.79 12.02
CA PHE A 125 -27.31 -1.69 12.50
C PHE A 125 -27.79 -2.58 13.65
N ASP A 126 -27.43 -3.86 13.61
CA ASP A 126 -27.66 -4.88 14.65
C ASP A 126 -26.33 -5.29 15.33
N CYS A 127 -25.44 -4.32 15.44
CA CYS A 127 -24.13 -4.44 16.08
C CYS A 127 -23.78 -3.11 16.76
N PRO A 128 -22.80 -3.10 17.67
CA PRO A 128 -22.20 -1.84 18.09
C PRO A 128 -21.68 -1.07 16.87
N VAL A 129 -21.92 0.23 16.86
CA VAL A 129 -21.42 1.17 15.86
C VAL A 129 -20.46 2.16 16.51
N PRO A 130 -19.58 2.81 15.74
CA PRO A 130 -18.74 3.88 16.24
C PRO A 130 -19.54 5.06 16.80
N ASP A 131 -18.88 5.88 17.60
CA ASP A 131 -19.43 7.18 18.01
C ASP A 131 -19.47 8.16 16.83
N LEU A 132 -20.40 9.11 16.84
CA LEU A 132 -20.50 10.12 15.78
C LEU A 132 -19.23 10.99 15.74
N GLY A 133 -18.65 11.15 14.55
CA GLY A 133 -17.37 11.83 14.30
C GLY A 133 -16.14 11.00 14.68
N GLN A 134 -16.30 9.73 15.06
CA GLN A 134 -15.18 8.87 15.43
C GLN A 134 -14.42 8.40 14.19
N LYS A 135 -13.09 8.56 14.22
CA LYS A 135 -12.20 7.88 13.29
C LYS A 135 -11.97 6.44 13.72
N VAL A 136 -12.19 5.52 12.80
CA VAL A 136 -12.13 4.07 13.04
C VAL A 136 -11.26 3.38 12.01
N LEU A 137 -10.76 2.21 12.38
CA LEU A 137 -10.19 1.27 11.43
C LEU A 137 -11.34 0.55 10.71
N VAL A 138 -11.21 0.34 9.40
CA VAL A 138 -12.15 -0.42 8.58
C VAL A 138 -11.40 -1.47 7.78
N THR A 139 -11.98 -2.65 7.63
CA THR A 139 -11.40 -3.76 6.86
C THR A 139 -12.46 -4.67 6.27
N ASP A 140 -12.15 -5.30 5.14
CA ASP A 140 -12.88 -6.45 4.55
C ASP A 140 -12.17 -7.80 4.83
N GLY A 141 -11.07 -7.78 5.59
CA GLY A 141 -10.19 -8.92 5.84
C GLY A 141 -8.99 -9.04 4.89
N GLN A 142 -8.90 -8.23 3.82
CA GLN A 142 -7.76 -8.17 2.90
C GLN A 142 -6.94 -6.89 3.07
N TRP A 143 -7.58 -5.76 3.38
CA TRP A 143 -6.94 -4.46 3.62
C TRP A 143 -7.44 -3.83 4.92
N VAL A 144 -6.64 -2.96 5.54
CA VAL A 144 -7.07 -2.11 6.65
C VAL A 144 -6.83 -0.65 6.29
N GLY A 145 -7.84 0.18 6.43
CA GLY A 145 -7.76 1.63 6.27
C GLY A 145 -8.39 2.37 7.45
N VAL A 146 -8.42 3.70 7.35
CA VAL A 146 -9.01 4.59 8.35
C VAL A 146 -10.14 5.35 7.69
N ASP A 147 -11.29 5.39 8.35
CA ASP A 147 -12.44 6.18 7.92
C ASP A 147 -13.12 6.86 9.13
N GLU A 148 -14.06 7.75 8.86
CA GLU A 148 -14.84 8.48 9.86
C GLU A 148 -16.31 8.04 9.82
N TRP A 149 -16.89 7.85 11.01
CA TRP A 149 -18.29 7.51 11.17
C TRP A 149 -19.11 8.79 11.40
N ASP A 150 -19.99 9.15 10.45
CA ASP A 150 -20.63 10.46 10.42
C ASP A 150 -22.13 10.38 10.05
N ASP A 151 -22.83 11.51 10.19
CA ASP A 151 -24.26 11.70 9.89
C ASP A 151 -24.44 12.54 8.61
N PHE A 152 -24.99 11.90 7.59
CA PHE A 152 -25.32 12.47 6.30
C PHE A 152 -26.83 12.77 6.21
N ALA A 153 -27.26 13.80 6.94
CA ALA A 153 -28.64 14.28 6.96
C ALA A 153 -29.69 13.23 7.38
N GLY A 154 -29.34 12.41 8.38
CA GLY A 154 -30.15 11.35 8.95
C GLY A 154 -29.70 9.94 8.58
N ILE A 155 -28.76 9.80 7.65
CA ILE A 155 -28.11 8.54 7.28
C ILE A 155 -26.76 8.48 8.00
N VAL A 156 -26.59 7.52 8.90
CA VAL A 156 -25.36 7.40 9.69
C VAL A 156 -24.50 6.25 9.15
N GLY A 157 -23.23 6.52 8.87
CA GLY A 157 -22.34 5.51 8.32
C GLY A 157 -20.91 5.97 8.11
N LEU A 158 -20.14 5.12 7.43
CA LEU A 158 -18.79 5.38 6.98
C LEU A 158 -18.77 6.41 5.85
N LEU A 159 -17.93 7.44 5.97
CA LEU A 159 -17.84 8.55 5.01
C LEU A 159 -17.50 8.09 3.59
N ASP A 160 -16.60 7.12 3.47
CA ASP A 160 -16.14 6.59 2.18
C ASP A 160 -16.71 5.18 1.89
N PHE A 161 -17.84 4.79 2.50
CA PHE A 161 -18.44 3.45 2.39
C PHE A 161 -18.45 2.88 0.95
N ASN A 162 -18.94 3.66 -0.01
CA ASN A 162 -19.05 3.24 -1.42
C ASN A 162 -17.70 3.02 -2.11
N GLY A 163 -16.60 3.54 -1.54
CA GLY A 163 -15.24 3.26 -1.98
C GLY A 163 -14.70 1.91 -1.49
N TYR A 164 -15.35 1.31 -0.49
CA TYR A 164 -14.89 0.09 0.18
C TYR A 164 -15.74 -1.13 -0.15
N ALA A 165 -17.06 -1.00 -0.08
CA ALA A 165 -17.99 -2.11 -0.23
C ALA A 165 -19.36 -1.65 -0.75
N SER A 166 -20.16 -2.63 -1.18
CA SER A 166 -21.57 -2.43 -1.51
C SER A 166 -22.52 -2.89 -0.40
N ASP A 167 -22.02 -3.61 0.62
CA ASP A 167 -22.78 -4.09 1.76
C ASP A 167 -21.94 -3.98 3.03
N TYR A 168 -22.50 -3.36 4.08
CA TYR A 168 -21.86 -3.26 5.38
C TYR A 168 -21.55 -4.64 5.98
N ASN A 169 -22.33 -5.69 5.66
CA ASN A 169 -22.08 -7.04 6.17
C ASN A 169 -20.76 -7.66 5.68
N ASP A 170 -20.09 -7.03 4.72
CA ASP A 170 -18.76 -7.41 4.24
C ASP A 170 -17.62 -6.70 4.98
N LEU A 171 -17.95 -5.79 5.91
CA LEU A 171 -16.98 -4.95 6.61
C LEU A 171 -16.92 -5.24 8.12
N TRP A 172 -15.74 -4.97 8.68
CA TRP A 172 -15.48 -4.90 10.10
C TRP A 172 -14.92 -3.53 10.44
N TRP A 173 -15.19 -3.09 11.66
CA TRP A 173 -14.58 -1.88 12.21
C TRP A 173 -13.93 -2.13 13.56
N ALA A 174 -13.02 -1.24 13.94
CA ALA A 174 -12.46 -1.19 15.29
C ALA A 174 -12.07 0.24 15.67
N PRO A 175 -12.08 0.59 16.97
CA PRO A 175 -11.52 1.86 17.41
C PRO A 175 -10.03 1.92 17.08
N ILE A 176 -9.55 3.12 16.70
CA ILE A 176 -8.12 3.35 16.53
C ILE A 176 -7.47 3.23 17.92
N PRO A 177 -6.47 2.35 18.13
CA PRO A 177 -5.80 2.23 19.41
C PRO A 177 -5.18 3.55 19.85
N ASP A 178 -5.19 3.83 21.16
CA ASP A 178 -4.49 4.98 21.73
C ASP A 178 -3.04 4.98 21.26
N LEU A 179 -2.68 6.00 20.47
CA LEU A 179 -1.30 6.20 20.07
C LEU A 179 -0.47 6.52 21.32
N PRO A 180 0.75 5.99 21.46
CA PRO A 180 1.68 6.49 22.45
C PRO A 180 1.77 8.00 22.28
N LYS A 181 1.48 8.76 23.33
CA LYS A 181 1.72 10.21 23.29
C LYS A 181 3.21 10.38 23.04
N THR A 182 3.58 11.00 21.93
CA THR A 182 4.96 11.44 21.74
C THR A 182 5.27 12.38 22.90
N GLU A 183 6.20 12.00 23.77
CA GLU A 183 6.74 12.95 24.74
C GLU A 183 7.31 14.11 23.92
N GLY A 184 6.78 15.31 24.17
CA GLY A 184 7.09 16.50 23.39
C GLY A 184 8.59 16.69 23.25
N LYS A 185 9.05 16.89 22.01
CA LYS A 185 10.37 17.46 21.75
C LYS A 185 10.40 18.94 22.08
#